data_AF-Q81ER6-F1
#
_entry.id   AF-Q81ER6-F1
#
_cell.length_a   1.000
_cell.length_b   1.000
_cell.length_c   1.000
_cell.angle_alpha   90.00
_cell.angle_beta   90.00
_cell.angle_gamma   90.00
#
_symmetry.space_group_name_H-M   'P 1'
#
loop_
_entity.id
_entity.type
_entity.pdbx_description
1 polymer ?
#
loop_
_entity_poly.entity_id
_entity_poly.type
_entity_poly.pdbx_seq_one_letter_code
_entity_poly.pdbx_strand_id
1 'polypeptide(L)'
;MLTEDDIKEIRENREMIEQGRREPVTLYIKGVSEKDPITGEEIQGEPRKENVQLVWKKFTSVEKTKFADLDVKKGEALVTFPLNVDLENIEKIERKGVFYVIELIDERGLGGVNRREVIVKRVI
;
A
#
# COMPACT_ATOMS: atom_id res chain seq x y z
N MET A 1 -23.78 -18.65 10.61
CA MET A 1 -23.44 -17.23 10.34
C MET A 1 -22.37 -16.84 11.33
N LEU A 2 -21.33 -16.14 10.89
CA LEU A 2 -20.37 -15.51 11.80
C LEU A 2 -21.05 -14.32 12.48
N THR A 3 -20.89 -14.20 13.79
CA THR A 3 -21.38 -13.05 14.56
C THR A 3 -20.41 -11.87 14.47
N GLU A 4 -20.85 -10.67 14.84
CA GLU A 4 -19.99 -9.49 14.82
C GLU A 4 -18.78 -9.63 15.77
N ASP A 5 -18.96 -10.33 16.90
CA ASP A 5 -17.89 -10.69 17.82
C ASP A 5 -16.88 -11.65 17.17
N ASP A 6 -17.34 -12.68 16.45
CA ASP A 6 -16.43 -13.57 15.69
C ASP A 6 -15.61 -12.78 14.66
N ILE A 7 -16.24 -11.80 13.99
CA ILE A 7 -15.56 -10.93 13.02
C ILE A 7 -14.50 -10.06 13.70
N LYS A 8 -14.79 -9.55 14.90
CA LYS A 8 -13.86 -8.70 15.66
C LYS A 8 -12.64 -9.49 16.16
N GLU A 9 -12.85 -10.68 16.73
CA GLU A 9 -11.74 -11.54 17.18
C GLU A 9 -10.83 -11.94 16.01
N ILE A 10 -11.40 -12.24 14.85
CA ILE A 10 -10.61 -12.55 13.64
C ILE A 10 -9.79 -11.33 13.20
N ARG A 11 -10.32 -10.10 13.32
CA ARG A 11 -9.58 -8.87 12.99
C ARG A 11 -8.44 -8.63 13.97
N GLU A 12 -8.68 -8.74 15.27
CA GLU A 12 -7.68 -8.51 16.33
C GLU A 12 -6.53 -9.53 16.28
N ASN A 13 -6.86 -10.82 16.19
CA ASN A 13 -5.83 -11.87 16.06
C ASN A 13 -4.96 -11.68 14.82
N ARG A 14 -5.55 -11.18 13.73
CA ARG A 14 -4.83 -10.94 12.48
C ARG A 14 -3.92 -9.72 12.55
N GLU A 15 -4.36 -8.66 13.22
CA GLU A 15 -3.53 -7.48 13.45
C GLU A 15 -2.27 -7.83 14.26
N MET A 16 -2.39 -8.71 15.27
CA MET A 16 -1.26 -9.23 16.04
C MET A 16 -0.27 -10.03 15.17
N ILE A 17 -0.78 -10.86 14.24
CA ILE A 17 0.07 -11.63 13.31
C ILE A 17 0.78 -10.71 12.31
N GLU A 18 0.11 -9.66 11.85
CA GLU A 18 0.66 -8.71 10.89
C GLU A 18 1.75 -7.84 11.51
N GLN A 19 1.61 -7.40 12.76
CA GLN A 19 2.62 -6.60 13.47
C GLN A 19 4.01 -7.27 13.48
N GLY A 20 4.08 -8.60 13.64
CA GLY A 20 5.36 -9.35 13.59
C GLY A 20 6.01 -9.45 12.20
N ARG A 21 5.32 -8.99 11.14
CA ARG A 21 5.77 -9.05 9.73
C ARG A 21 5.91 -7.67 9.08
N ARG A 22 5.67 -6.59 9.82
CA ARG A 22 5.80 -5.23 9.31
C ARG A 22 7.27 -4.88 9.16
N GLU A 23 7.62 -4.31 8.02
CA GLU A 23 8.94 -3.76 7.75
C GLU A 23 8.84 -2.24 7.57
N PRO A 24 9.83 -1.46 8.05
CA PRO A 24 9.89 -0.03 7.79
C PRO A 24 10.17 0.23 6.32
N VAL A 25 9.40 1.14 5.72
CA VAL A 25 9.59 1.65 4.37
C VAL A 25 9.38 3.15 4.35
N THR A 26 9.97 3.82 3.37
CA THR A 26 9.81 5.26 3.16
C THR A 26 8.95 5.52 1.94
N LEU A 27 7.83 6.20 2.11
CA LEU A 27 6.97 6.67 1.04
C LEU A 27 7.46 8.04 0.58
N TYR A 28 7.56 8.22 -0.72
CA TYR A 28 7.79 9.51 -1.36
C TYR A 28 6.44 9.97 -1.89
N ILE A 29 5.89 11.01 -1.28
CA ILE A 29 4.55 11.52 -1.57
C ILE A 29 4.70 12.83 -2.35
N LYS A 30 4.00 12.94 -3.47
CA LYS A 30 3.94 14.17 -4.26
C LYS A 30 3.29 15.27 -3.42
N GLY A 31 3.80 16.49 -3.56
CA GLY A 31 3.09 17.63 -3.00
C GLY A 31 1.77 17.82 -3.72
N VAL A 32 0.72 18.13 -2.98
CA VAL A 32 -0.59 18.43 -3.56
C VAL A 32 -0.50 19.80 -4.21
N SER A 33 -0.77 19.87 -5.51
CA SER A 33 -0.89 21.15 -6.21
C SER A 33 -2.19 21.82 -5.77
N GLU A 34 -2.12 23.01 -5.18
CA GLU A 34 -3.29 23.83 -4.93
C GLU A 34 -3.33 24.99 -5.91
N LYS A 35 -4.54 25.32 -6.37
CA LYS A 35 -4.74 26.51 -7.19
C LYS A 35 -4.95 27.70 -6.27
N ASP A 36 -4.13 28.73 -6.43
CA ASP A 36 -4.29 29.97 -5.67
C ASP A 36 -5.68 30.57 -5.94
N PRO A 37 -6.50 30.84 -4.92
CA PRO A 37 -7.86 31.33 -5.09
C PRO A 37 -7.92 32.80 -5.57
N ILE A 38 -6.81 33.54 -5.49
CA ILE A 38 -6.70 34.95 -5.87
C ILE A 38 -6.04 35.09 -7.25
N THR A 39 -4.93 34.40 -7.49
CA THR A 39 -4.15 34.53 -8.75
C THR A 39 -4.50 33.47 -9.79
N GLY A 40 -5.10 32.35 -9.36
CA GLY A 40 -5.39 31.21 -10.24
C GLY A 40 -4.13 30.44 -10.68
N GLU A 41 -2.96 30.75 -10.12
CA GLU A 41 -1.71 30.05 -10.38
C GLU A 41 -1.70 28.69 -9.66
N GLU A 42 -1.01 27.71 -10.25
CA GLU A 42 -0.85 26.38 -9.67
C GLU A 42 0.36 26.38 -8.73
N ILE A 43 0.12 26.29 -7.43
CA ILE A 43 1.16 26.19 -6.40
C ILE A 43 1.45 24.72 -6.19
N GLN A 44 2.61 24.26 -6.66
CA GLN A 44 3.06 22.90 -6.38
C GLN A 44 3.38 22.76 -4.90
N GLY A 45 2.69 21.85 -4.20
CA GLY A 45 3.06 21.48 -2.84
C GLY A 45 4.47 20.90 -2.78
N GLU A 46 5.10 20.98 -1.61
CA GLU A 46 6.41 20.36 -1.42
C GLU A 46 6.27 18.82 -1.36
N PRO A 47 7.11 18.07 -2.09
CA PRO A 47 7.15 16.63 -1.94
C PRO A 47 7.61 16.27 -0.52
N ARG A 48 6.94 15.29 0.10
CA ARG A 48 7.24 14.86 1.46
C ARG A 48 7.65 13.40 1.51
N LYS A 49 8.41 13.05 2.55
CA LYS A 49 8.79 11.67 2.86
C LYS A 49 8.09 11.22 4.13
N GLU A 50 7.51 10.04 4.10
CA GLU A 50 6.82 9.47 5.26
C GLU A 50 7.35 8.06 5.55
N ASN A 51 7.75 7.81 6.79
CA ASN A 51 8.19 6.48 7.22
C ASN A 51 7.00 5.72 7.79
N VAL A 52 6.67 4.59 7.16
CA VAL A 52 5.54 3.75 7.53
C VAL A 52 6.00 2.30 7.73
N GLN A 53 5.20 1.54 8.47
CA GLN A 53 5.43 0.12 8.69
C GLN A 53 4.40 -0.68 7.87
N LEU A 54 4.87 -1.41 6.85
CA LEU A 54 4.01 -2.16 5.94
C LEU A 54 4.33 -3.64 5.97
N VAL A 55 3.31 -4.47 5.73
CA VAL A 55 3.51 -5.91 5.55
C VAL A 55 3.92 -6.16 4.10
N TRP A 56 5.08 -6.78 3.89
CA TRP A 56 5.63 -7.00 2.57
C TRP A 56 5.73 -8.49 2.25
N LYS A 57 4.91 -8.99 1.32
CA LYS A 57 4.99 -10.35 0.81
C LYS A 57 5.64 -10.34 -0.58
N LYS A 58 6.83 -10.93 -0.69
CA LYS A 58 7.47 -11.16 -1.99
C LYS A 58 6.78 -12.34 -2.68
N PHE A 59 6.41 -12.19 -3.94
CA PHE A 59 6.02 -13.33 -4.74
C PHE A 59 7.27 -14.11 -5.12
N THR A 60 7.32 -15.39 -4.74
CA THR A 60 8.32 -16.31 -5.28
C THR A 60 7.83 -16.78 -6.66
N SER A 61 8.73 -17.01 -7.62
CA SER A 61 8.37 -17.40 -9.00
C SER A 61 7.51 -18.68 -9.12
N VAL A 62 7.26 -19.38 -8.01
CA VAL A 62 6.45 -20.60 -7.92
C VAL A 62 4.97 -20.30 -7.64
N GLU A 63 4.68 -19.16 -7.00
CA GLU A 63 3.31 -18.72 -6.74
C GLU A 63 2.74 -18.01 -7.98
N LYS A 64 2.18 -18.77 -8.95
CA LYS A 64 1.24 -18.23 -9.95
C LYS A 64 -0.04 -17.77 -9.24
N THR A 65 0.07 -16.73 -8.44
CA THR A 65 -1.08 -16.16 -7.74
C THR A 65 -1.69 -15.14 -8.68
N LYS A 66 -2.84 -15.48 -9.29
CA LYS A 66 -3.65 -14.47 -9.96
C LYS A 66 -4.12 -13.48 -8.92
N PHE A 67 -3.78 -12.22 -9.10
CA PHE A 67 -4.22 -11.15 -8.22
C PHE A 67 -4.98 -10.15 -9.08
N ALA A 68 -6.30 -10.05 -8.85
CA ALA A 68 -7.23 -9.28 -9.67
C ALA A 68 -7.07 -9.55 -11.19
N ASP A 69 -6.96 -10.83 -11.59
CA ASP A 69 -6.74 -11.30 -12.97
C ASP A 69 -5.42 -10.87 -13.65
N LEU A 70 -4.51 -10.19 -12.93
CA LEU A 70 -3.18 -9.87 -13.42
C LEU A 70 -2.19 -11.01 -13.14
N ASP A 71 -1.42 -11.39 -14.16
CA ASP A 71 -0.26 -12.27 -14.01
C ASP A 71 0.88 -11.50 -13.35
N VAL A 72 1.07 -11.73 -12.05
CA VAL A 72 2.13 -11.11 -11.26
C VAL A 72 3.51 -11.63 -11.70
N LYS A 73 4.42 -10.73 -12.10
CA LYS A 73 5.75 -11.07 -12.64
C LYS A 73 6.84 -11.11 -11.57
N LYS A 74 7.95 -11.77 -11.91
CA LYS A 74 9.16 -11.84 -11.07
C LYS A 74 9.72 -10.43 -10.86
N GLY A 75 9.78 -9.99 -9.60
CA GLY A 75 10.23 -8.64 -9.22
C GLY A 75 9.13 -7.75 -8.64
N GLU A 76 7.88 -8.21 -8.72
CA GLU A 76 6.74 -7.60 -8.04
C GLU A 76 6.60 -8.13 -6.61
N ALA A 77 5.93 -7.34 -5.78
CA ALA A 77 5.59 -7.74 -4.43
C ALA A 77 4.21 -7.25 -4.02
N LEU A 78 3.56 -8.02 -3.15
CA LEU A 78 2.33 -7.61 -2.51
C LEU A 78 2.66 -6.86 -1.23
N VAL A 79 2.14 -5.65 -1.12
CA VAL A 79 2.31 -4.78 0.03
C VAL A 79 0.93 -4.48 0.60
N THR A 80 0.74 -4.76 1.87
CA THR A 80 -0.52 -4.44 2.55
C THR A 80 -0.38 -3.07 3.21
N PHE A 81 -1.23 -2.14 2.79
CA PHE A 81 -1.31 -0.79 3.33
C PHE A 81 -2.50 -0.66 4.29
N PRO A 82 -2.35 0.11 5.38
CA PRO A 82 -3.47 0.52 6.20
C PRO A 82 -4.35 1.53 5.43
N LEU A 83 -5.65 1.55 5.73
CA LEU A 83 -6.65 2.34 5.00
C LEU A 83 -6.42 3.86 5.07
N ASN A 84 -5.74 4.32 6.10
CA ASN A 84 -5.45 5.72 6.33
C ASN A 84 -4.31 6.27 5.45
N VAL A 85 -3.61 5.42 4.71
CA VAL A 85 -2.58 5.86 3.77
C VAL A 85 -3.21 6.22 2.44
N ASP A 86 -2.97 7.45 2.02
CA ASP A 86 -3.30 7.93 0.69
C ASP A 86 -2.30 7.37 -0.33
N LEU A 87 -2.79 6.45 -1.17
CA LEU A 87 -1.97 5.76 -2.17
C LEU A 87 -1.87 6.53 -3.49
N GLU A 88 -2.80 7.45 -3.78
CA GLU A 88 -2.87 8.14 -5.06
C GLU A 88 -1.70 9.11 -5.25
N ASN A 89 -1.25 9.70 -4.15
CA ASN A 89 -0.16 10.67 -4.12
C ASN A 89 1.23 10.03 -3.91
N ILE A 90 1.32 8.69 -3.80
CA ILE A 90 2.62 8.02 -3.65
C ILE A 90 3.33 7.95 -5.00
N GLU A 91 4.46 8.64 -5.10
CA GLU A 91 5.33 8.60 -6.27
C GLU A 91 6.17 7.32 -6.32
N LYS A 92 6.79 6.97 -5.20
CA LYS A 92 7.63 5.78 -5.06
C LYS A 92 7.75 5.35 -3.60
N ILE A 93 8.15 4.10 -3.43
CA ILE A 93 8.34 3.45 -2.14
C ILE A 93 9.79 2.99 -2.06
N GLU A 94 10.52 3.42 -1.06
CA GLU A 94 11.87 2.97 -0.79
C GLU A 94 11.88 1.93 0.31
N ARG A 95 12.50 0.78 0.01
CA ARG A 95 12.74 -0.29 0.98
C ARG A 95 14.17 -0.77 0.86
N LYS A 96 14.95 -0.65 1.93
CA LYS A 96 16.33 -1.16 2.02
C LYS A 96 17.21 -0.68 0.85
N GLY A 97 17.06 0.60 0.46
CA GLY A 97 17.80 1.21 -0.66
C GLY A 97 17.32 0.80 -2.06
N VAL A 98 16.18 0.10 -2.17
CA VAL A 98 15.56 -0.27 -3.44
C VAL A 98 14.25 0.50 -3.60
N PHE A 99 14.04 1.09 -4.78
CA PHE A 99 12.82 1.81 -5.10
C PHE A 99 11.79 0.92 -5.79
N TYR A 100 10.52 1.17 -5.47
CA TYR A 100 9.36 0.50 -6.03
C TYR A 100 8.30 1.53 -6.40
N VAL A 101 7.49 1.22 -7.41
CA VAL A 101 6.30 2.00 -7.80
C VAL A 101 5.06 1.15 -7.63
N ILE A 102 3.92 1.80 -7.36
CA ILE A 102 2.62 1.13 -7.30
C ILE A 102 2.19 0.82 -8.73
N GLU A 103 1.94 -0.47 -9.01
CA GLU A 103 1.44 -0.94 -10.31
C GLU A 103 -0.07 -1.15 -10.27
N LEU A 104 -0.58 -1.71 -9.16
CA LEU A 104 -2.00 -2.03 -9.01
C LEU A 104 -2.42 -1.90 -7.54
N ILE A 105 -3.62 -1.36 -7.33
CA ILE A 105 -4.26 -1.23 -6.01
C ILE A 105 -5.51 -2.11 -6.02
N ASP A 106 -5.61 -3.04 -5.08
CA ASP A 106 -6.82 -3.85 -4.85
C ASP A 106 -7.34 -3.58 -3.43
N GLU A 107 -8.60 -3.19 -3.34
CA GLU A 107 -9.27 -2.91 -2.07
C GLU A 107 -10.04 -4.15 -1.62
N ARG A 108 -9.66 -4.73 -0.47
CA ARG A 108 -10.28 -5.96 0.03
C ARG A 108 -10.80 -5.80 1.45
N GLY A 109 -11.82 -6.58 1.81
CA GLY A 109 -12.21 -6.76 3.20
C GLY A 109 -13.52 -7.51 3.41
N LEU A 110 -13.70 -7.97 4.65
CA LEU A 110 -14.92 -8.63 5.11
C LEU A 110 -15.80 -7.57 5.80
N GLY A 111 -17.03 -7.38 5.30
CA GLY A 111 -17.97 -6.37 5.80
C GLY A 111 -17.73 -4.93 5.29
N GLY A 112 -16.85 -4.76 4.29
CA GLY A 112 -16.43 -3.46 3.73
C GLY A 112 -14.94 -3.46 3.39
N VAL A 113 -14.42 -2.40 2.75
CA VAL A 113 -12.99 -2.25 2.49
C VAL A 113 -12.25 -2.14 3.83
N ASN A 114 -11.48 -3.17 4.18
CA ASN A 114 -10.79 -3.23 5.47
C ASN A 114 -9.25 -3.25 5.34
N ARG A 115 -8.73 -3.39 4.12
CA ARG A 115 -7.31 -3.33 3.77
C ARG A 115 -7.11 -2.97 2.30
N ARG A 116 -5.96 -2.38 2.00
CA ARG A 116 -5.50 -2.15 0.62
C ARG A 116 -4.32 -3.07 0.33
N GLU A 117 -4.52 -4.00 -0.59
CA GLU A 117 -3.46 -4.88 -1.08
C GLU A 117 -2.91 -4.28 -2.38
N VAL A 118 -1.64 -3.90 -2.36
CA VAL A 118 -1.00 -3.14 -3.44
C VAL A 118 0.09 -3.98 -4.06
N ILE A 119 0.07 -4.11 -5.38
CA ILE A 119 1.18 -4.69 -6.13
C ILE A 119 2.16 -3.57 -6.42
N VAL A 120 3.40 -3.77 -5.99
CA VAL A 120 4.50 -2.85 -6.26
C VAL A 120 5.55 -3.51 -7.14
N LYS A 121 6.13 -2.72 -8.03
CA LYS A 121 7.15 -3.15 -8.98
C LYS A 121 8.45 -2.43 -8.73
N ARG A 122 9.56 -3.16 -8.72
CA ARG A 122 10.89 -2.58 -8.55
C ARG A 122 11.24 -1.64 -9.70
N VAL A 123 11.79 -0.48 -9.39
CA VAL A 123 12.42 0.45 -10.33
C VAL A 123 13.93 0.43 -10.12
N ILE A 124 14.69 0.40 -11.21
CA ILE A 124 16.17 0.44 -11.22
C ILE A 124 16.60 1.88 -11.46
#